data_AF-F2HI41-F1
#
_entry.id   AF-F2HI41-F1
#
_cell.length_a   1.000
_cell.length_b   1.000
_cell.length_c   1.000
_cell.angle_alpha   90.00
_cell.angle_beta   90.00
_cell.angle_gamma   90.00
#
_symmetry.space_group_name_H-M   'P 1'
#
loop_
_entity.id
_entity.type
_entity.pdbx_description
1 polymer ?
#
loop_
_entity_poly.entity_id
_entity_poly.type
_entity_poly.pdbx_seq_one_letter_code
_entity_poly.pdbx_strand_id
1 'polypeptide(L)'
;MDICAFERSFFFGKIHKVLSFLSGLPNKYLCTKCVCFIGNIPFDLYKKYFFYSCVKSHLIFEKSDGFRQIFIYFKQKIYLFSRKCSLVKIIKKNLSRKNNFNSKIILDGELCFNLVSETYEFLIYDLISFYEDWRVLSWNLKSKIRFFEITLKDIICSLKFNVKKKNEFRTNRIQSLFNNLIKNTIFQNQLYLNHQVKSDLICNENDGIVFTPSRLFFFFKFFFFTLKWKYENKNSSDFCVKNFSPEKIDYCMLFQNLVFRFKNRKTRKMNFKCTRRIGYKSLVKEFESKDNRIAEYVLNKNTSQWIYCKDRKDKKNPNSIKTLIGILEITNENTREYELVDNLLKLNIRINRSKF
;
A
#
# COMPACT_ATOMS: atom_id res chain seq x y z
N MET A 1 -14.17 26.93 -15.40
CA MET A 1 -12.71 26.94 -15.14
C MET A 1 -12.09 25.85 -15.99
N ASP A 2 -11.84 26.17 -17.25
CA ASP A 2 -11.29 25.26 -18.24
C ASP A 2 -9.76 25.32 -18.19
N ILE A 3 -9.17 24.28 -17.61
CA ILE A 3 -7.72 24.11 -17.53
C ILE A 3 -7.39 22.74 -18.11
N CYS A 4 -7.10 22.74 -19.42
CA CYS A 4 -5.96 22.06 -20.06
C CYS A 4 -6.31 21.47 -21.42
N ALA A 5 -6.02 22.24 -22.47
CA ALA A 5 -5.65 21.72 -23.78
C ALA A 5 -4.12 21.75 -23.87
N PHE A 6 -3.47 20.58 -23.99
CA PHE A 6 -2.10 20.47 -24.50
C PHE A 6 -1.85 19.04 -25.03
N GLU A 7 -0.88 18.96 -25.93
CA GLU A 7 -0.75 18.04 -27.06
C GLU A 7 -0.68 16.54 -26.76
N ARG A 8 -1.30 15.77 -27.66
CA ARG A 8 -1.37 14.31 -27.68
C ARG A 8 -0.08 13.75 -28.28
N SER A 9 0.84 13.24 -27.46
CA SER A 9 1.91 12.36 -27.98
C SER A 9 1.40 10.91 -28.12
N PHE A 10 1.87 10.23 -29.17
CA PHE A 10 1.45 8.89 -29.63
C PHE A 10 1.46 7.81 -28.52
N PHE A 11 2.32 7.98 -27.50
CA PHE A 11 2.42 7.07 -26.34
C PHE A 11 1.16 7.11 -25.45
N PHE A 12 0.52 8.28 -25.32
CA PHE A 12 -0.71 8.43 -24.53
C PHE A 12 -1.89 7.69 -25.14
N GLY A 13 -1.95 7.54 -26.47
CA GLY A 13 -3.06 6.84 -27.14
C GLY A 13 -3.20 5.38 -26.73
N LYS A 14 -2.08 4.66 -26.60
CA LYS A 14 -2.08 3.26 -26.12
C LYS A 14 -2.45 3.16 -24.64
N ILE A 15 -1.93 4.05 -23.80
CA ILE A 15 -2.26 4.04 -22.37
C ILE A 15 -3.72 4.42 -22.13
N HIS A 16 -4.28 5.38 -22.88
CA HIS A 16 -5.71 5.71 -22.80
C HIS A 16 -6.59 4.52 -23.15
N LYS A 17 -6.27 3.78 -24.22
CA LYS A 17 -6.99 2.54 -24.57
C LYS A 17 -6.91 1.51 -23.44
N VAL A 18 -5.74 1.32 -22.83
CA VAL A 18 -5.58 0.42 -21.69
C VAL A 18 -6.39 0.90 -20.49
N LEU A 19 -6.38 2.18 -20.17
CA LEU A 19 -7.14 2.72 -19.03
C LEU A 19 -8.64 2.70 -19.28
N SER A 20 -9.09 2.98 -20.50
CA SER A 20 -10.49 2.86 -20.89
C SER A 20 -10.94 1.42 -20.78
N PHE A 21 -10.10 0.50 -21.22
CA PHE A 21 -10.29 -0.91 -20.95
C PHE A 21 -10.36 -1.15 -19.43
N LEU A 22 -9.35 -0.79 -18.63
CA LEU A 22 -9.29 -1.12 -17.21
C LEU A 22 -10.36 -0.46 -16.33
N SER A 23 -10.86 0.72 -16.71
CA SER A 23 -11.90 1.42 -15.97
C SER A 23 -13.31 1.09 -16.47
N GLY A 24 -13.43 0.55 -17.69
CA GLY A 24 -14.71 0.48 -18.41
C GLY A 24 -15.24 1.85 -18.86
N LEU A 25 -14.55 2.95 -18.55
CA LEU A 25 -14.97 4.30 -18.91
C LEU A 25 -14.59 4.62 -20.36
N PRO A 26 -15.48 5.24 -21.14
CA PRO A 26 -15.12 5.80 -22.44
C PRO A 26 -13.92 6.76 -22.34
N ASN A 27 -13.05 6.76 -23.35
CA ASN A 27 -11.83 7.58 -23.39
C ASN A 27 -12.06 9.06 -23.01
N LYS A 28 -13.23 9.62 -23.37
CA LYS A 28 -13.60 11.02 -23.07
C LYS A 28 -13.76 11.32 -21.56
N TYR A 29 -14.00 10.32 -20.73
CA TYR A 29 -14.13 10.46 -19.28
C TYR A 29 -12.84 10.18 -18.52
N LEU A 30 -11.76 9.80 -19.22
CA LEU A 30 -10.47 9.54 -18.62
C LEU A 30 -9.58 10.78 -18.67
N CYS A 31 -9.27 11.32 -17.49
CA CYS A 31 -8.30 12.40 -17.37
C CYS A 31 -6.90 11.92 -17.80
N THR A 32 -6.31 12.60 -18.78
CA THR A 32 -4.96 12.35 -19.34
C THR A 32 -3.83 12.54 -18.30
N LYS A 33 -4.08 13.31 -17.23
CA LYS A 33 -3.19 13.45 -16.07
C LYS A 33 -3.40 12.38 -15.01
N CYS A 34 -4.52 11.64 -15.09
CA CYS A 34 -4.87 10.56 -14.18
C CYS A 34 -4.28 9.18 -14.56
N VAL A 35 -3.35 9.15 -15.51
CA VAL A 35 -3.07 7.99 -16.36
C VAL A 35 -2.18 6.88 -15.73
N CYS A 36 -1.70 7.03 -14.49
CA CYS A 36 -0.66 6.13 -13.98
C CYS A 36 -1.16 4.93 -13.14
N PHE A 37 -2.35 4.94 -12.54
CA PHE A 37 -2.90 3.79 -11.81
C PHE A 37 -4.37 4.05 -11.44
N ILE A 38 -5.25 3.07 -11.62
CA ILE A 38 -6.68 3.23 -11.35
C ILE A 38 -7.07 2.97 -9.88
N GLY A 39 -6.28 2.19 -9.15
CA GLY A 39 -6.58 1.90 -7.75
C GLY A 39 -6.47 3.12 -6.84
N ASN A 40 -7.30 3.17 -5.80
CA ASN A 40 -7.32 4.22 -4.79
C ASN A 40 -6.07 4.19 -3.90
N ILE A 41 -5.28 5.26 -3.86
CA ILE A 41 -4.05 5.43 -3.08
C ILE A 41 -4.39 6.05 -1.72
N PRO A 42 -4.20 5.30 -0.61
CA PRO A 42 -4.52 5.81 0.72
C PRO A 42 -3.55 6.91 1.20
N PHE A 43 -4.11 7.92 1.87
CA PHE A 43 -3.39 8.98 2.56
C PHE A 43 -2.86 8.52 3.91
N ASP A 44 -1.73 9.06 4.36
CA ASP A 44 -1.24 8.79 5.71
C ASP A 44 -2.22 9.32 6.76
N LEU A 45 -2.44 8.56 7.82
CA LEU A 45 -3.29 8.94 8.94
C LEU A 45 -2.53 9.90 9.84
N TYR A 46 -2.86 11.17 9.72
CA TYR A 46 -2.39 12.24 10.59
C TYR A 46 -3.34 12.43 11.77
N LYS A 47 -2.84 12.83 12.95
CA LYS A 47 -3.67 13.11 14.14
C LYS A 47 -4.79 14.11 13.84
N LYS A 48 -4.51 15.16 13.07
CA LYS A 48 -5.51 16.16 12.63
C LYS A 48 -6.62 15.58 11.75
N TYR A 49 -6.36 14.49 11.02
CA TYR A 49 -7.35 13.85 10.16
C TYR A 49 -8.14 12.74 10.85
N PHE A 50 -7.71 12.31 12.03
CA PHE A 50 -8.35 11.23 12.76
C PHE A 50 -9.86 11.46 12.95
N PHE A 51 -10.26 12.66 13.38
CA PHE A 51 -11.68 12.99 13.56
C PHE A 51 -12.46 12.97 12.24
N TYR A 52 -11.88 13.48 11.15
CA TYR A 52 -12.54 13.49 9.84
C TYR A 52 -12.78 12.07 9.29
N SER A 53 -11.84 11.14 9.52
CA SER A 53 -12.10 9.73 9.21
C SER A 53 -13.17 9.13 10.11
N CYS A 54 -13.16 9.43 11.39
CA CYS A 54 -13.99 8.70 12.33
C CYS A 54 -15.48 9.07 12.29
N VAL A 55 -15.85 10.25 11.79
CA VAL A 55 -17.26 10.64 11.59
C VAL A 55 -17.96 9.77 10.54
N LYS A 56 -17.21 9.21 9.58
CA LYS A 56 -17.78 8.36 8.53
C LYS A 56 -17.63 6.89 8.90
N SER A 57 -18.61 6.08 8.52
CA SER A 57 -18.50 4.63 8.66
C SER A 57 -17.37 4.11 7.78
N HIS A 58 -16.33 3.54 8.40
CA HIS A 58 -15.20 2.92 7.72
C HIS A 58 -15.21 1.40 7.89
N LEU A 59 -14.77 0.70 6.85
CA LEU A 59 -14.21 -0.64 6.97
C LEU A 59 -12.71 -0.51 7.19
N ILE A 60 -12.17 -1.38 8.02
CA ILE A 60 -10.76 -1.41 8.39
C ILE A 60 -10.19 -2.73 7.88
N PHE A 61 -9.08 -2.64 7.17
CA PHE A 61 -8.31 -3.78 6.69
C PHE A 61 -6.94 -3.74 7.35
N GLU A 62 -6.37 -4.92 7.62
CA GLU A 62 -4.94 -5.03 7.88
C GLU A 62 -4.18 -4.53 6.62
N LYS A 63 -3.05 -3.84 6.79
CA LYS A 63 -2.21 -3.40 5.69
C LYS A 63 -1.11 -4.44 5.47
N SER A 64 -1.30 -5.26 4.44
CA SER A 64 -0.34 -6.31 4.10
C SER A 64 0.95 -5.66 3.56
N ASP A 65 2.09 -6.29 3.80
CA ASP A 65 3.33 -5.97 3.10
C ASP A 65 3.41 -6.81 1.82
N GLY A 66 2.56 -6.47 0.84
CA GLY A 66 2.45 -7.21 -0.41
C GLY A 66 2.61 -6.34 -1.65
N PHE A 67 2.44 -6.97 -2.81
CA PHE A 67 2.43 -6.27 -4.08
C PHE A 67 1.00 -5.90 -4.44
N ARG A 68 0.66 -4.61 -4.33
CA ARG A 68 -0.62 -4.12 -4.85
C ARG A 68 -0.72 -4.33 -6.37
N GLN A 69 -1.76 -5.03 -6.80
CA GLN A 69 -2.04 -5.33 -8.21
C GLN A 69 -3.54 -5.16 -8.47
N ILE A 70 -3.87 -4.71 -9.68
CA ILE A 70 -5.23 -4.87 -10.21
C ILE A 70 -5.29 -6.23 -10.89
N PHE A 71 -6.19 -7.09 -10.42
CA PHE A 71 -6.46 -8.39 -11.03
C PHE A 71 -7.49 -8.24 -12.13
N ILE A 72 -7.18 -8.77 -13.31
CA ILE A 72 -8.03 -8.68 -14.49
C ILE A 72 -8.25 -10.09 -15.01
N TYR A 73 -9.50 -10.54 -15.02
CA TYR A 73 -9.92 -11.74 -15.71
C TYR A 73 -10.65 -11.34 -16.99
N PHE A 74 -10.13 -11.80 -18.14
CA PHE A 74 -10.69 -11.48 -19.46
C PHE A 74 -10.34 -12.55 -20.47
N LYS A 75 -11.33 -13.02 -21.25
CA LYS A 75 -11.15 -14.07 -22.28
C LYS A 75 -10.39 -15.29 -21.74
N GLN A 76 -10.82 -15.80 -20.59
CA GLN A 76 -10.20 -16.94 -19.88
C GLN A 76 -8.70 -16.77 -19.60
N LYS A 77 -8.24 -15.52 -19.44
CA LYS A 77 -6.86 -15.19 -19.11
C LYS A 77 -6.84 -14.28 -17.90
N ILE A 78 -5.85 -14.49 -17.05
CA ILE A 78 -5.60 -13.69 -15.86
C ILE A 78 -4.43 -12.76 -16.14
N TYR A 79 -4.61 -11.50 -15.81
CA TYR A 79 -3.56 -10.49 -15.84
C TYR A 79 -3.48 -9.78 -14.49
N LEU A 80 -2.27 -9.43 -14.09
CA LEU A 80 -1.99 -8.58 -12.94
C LEU A 80 -1.39 -7.27 -13.45
N PHE A 81 -1.99 -6.16 -13.06
CA PHE A 81 -1.53 -4.82 -13.45
C PHE A 81 -1.01 -4.06 -12.23
N SER A 82 0.29 -3.76 -12.26
CA SER A 82 0.98 -3.18 -11.10
C SER A 82 0.86 -1.67 -11.02
N ARG A 83 1.22 -1.11 -9.85
CA ARG A 83 1.36 0.34 -9.65
C ARG A 83 2.39 1.00 -10.58
N LYS A 84 3.34 0.24 -11.13
CA LYS A 84 4.34 0.72 -12.10
C LYS A 84 3.83 0.66 -13.56
N CYS A 85 2.52 0.50 -13.76
CA CYS A 85 1.89 0.26 -15.06
C CYS A 85 2.38 -0.99 -15.80
N SER A 86 2.94 -1.98 -15.10
CA SER A 86 3.38 -3.21 -15.73
C SER A 86 2.23 -4.23 -15.75
N LEU A 87 1.93 -4.77 -16.92
CA LEU A 87 0.94 -5.83 -17.09
C LEU A 87 1.64 -7.18 -17.20
N VAL A 88 1.33 -8.10 -16.29
CA VAL A 88 1.86 -9.46 -16.29
C VAL A 88 0.71 -10.42 -16.57
N LYS A 89 0.85 -11.27 -17.59
CA LYS A 89 -0.10 -12.35 -17.88
C LYS A 89 0.28 -13.58 -17.06
N ILE A 90 -0.65 -14.11 -16.28
CA ILE A 90 -0.45 -15.37 -15.56
C ILE A 90 -0.76 -16.52 -16.52
N ILE A 91 0.28 -17.27 -16.91
CA ILE A 91 0.15 -18.43 -17.78
C ILE A 91 -0.28 -19.61 -16.91
N LYS A 92 -1.48 -20.15 -17.14
CA LYS A 92 -1.91 -21.40 -16.54
C LYS A 92 -2.26 -22.42 -17.60
N LYS A 93 -1.75 -23.63 -17.41
CA LYS A 93 -2.19 -24.82 -18.14
C LYS A 93 -3.56 -25.20 -17.58
N ASN A 94 -4.59 -25.16 -18.42
CA ASN A 94 -5.92 -25.74 -18.16
C ASN A 94 -6.81 -24.98 -17.16
N LEU A 95 -7.27 -23.78 -17.54
CA LEU A 95 -8.59 -23.33 -17.10
C LEU A 95 -9.61 -24.22 -17.83
N SER A 96 -10.42 -24.96 -17.08
CA SER A 96 -11.40 -25.88 -17.67
C SER A 96 -12.35 -25.09 -18.58
N ARG A 97 -12.47 -25.53 -19.84
CA ARG A 97 -13.35 -24.91 -20.86
C ARG A 97 -14.84 -24.88 -20.46
N LYS A 98 -15.22 -25.55 -19.37
CA LYS A 98 -16.62 -25.65 -18.90
C LYS A 98 -17.22 -24.30 -18.50
N ASN A 99 -16.39 -23.28 -18.26
CA ASN A 99 -16.88 -21.95 -17.93
C ASN A 99 -16.86 -21.05 -19.18
N ASN A 100 -18.00 -20.91 -19.84
CA ASN A 100 -18.26 -19.95 -20.93
C ASN A 100 -18.24 -18.47 -20.46
N PHE A 101 -17.51 -18.17 -19.39
CA PHE A 101 -17.31 -16.81 -18.91
C PHE A 101 -16.32 -16.08 -19.81
N ASN A 102 -16.83 -15.48 -20.88
CA ASN A 102 -16.10 -14.53 -21.72
C ASN A 102 -16.00 -13.13 -21.11
N SER A 103 -16.67 -12.92 -19.99
CA SER A 103 -16.88 -11.60 -19.45
C SER A 103 -15.74 -11.13 -18.58
N LYS A 104 -15.63 -9.81 -18.49
CA LYS A 104 -14.52 -9.14 -17.83
C LYS A 104 -14.80 -8.91 -16.35
N ILE A 105 -13.80 -9.22 -15.51
CA ILE A 105 -13.80 -8.93 -14.07
C ILE A 105 -12.53 -8.18 -13.73
N ILE A 106 -12.64 -7.12 -12.95
CA ILE A 106 -11.52 -6.27 -12.52
C ILE A 106 -11.61 -6.05 -11.02
N LEU A 107 -10.58 -6.45 -10.28
CA LEU A 107 -10.53 -6.45 -8.82
C LEU A 107 -9.31 -5.65 -8.35
N ASP A 108 -9.45 -4.88 -7.27
CA ASP A 108 -8.33 -4.25 -6.57
C ASP A 108 -7.96 -5.12 -5.36
N GLY A 109 -6.66 -5.36 -5.22
CA GLY A 109 -6.16 -6.28 -4.21
C GLY A 109 -4.65 -6.20 -4.04
N GLU A 110 -4.14 -7.15 -3.27
CA GLU A 110 -2.74 -7.23 -2.90
C GLU A 110 -2.27 -8.68 -2.99
N LEU A 111 -1.22 -8.91 -3.78
CA LEU A 111 -0.56 -10.20 -3.88
C LEU A 111 0.41 -10.35 -2.71
N CYS A 112 0.09 -11.24 -1.77
CA CYS A 112 0.82 -11.45 -0.52
C CYS A 112 1.39 -12.86 -0.50
N PHE A 113 2.53 -13.05 0.16
CA PHE A 113 3.03 -14.38 0.46
C PHE A 113 2.43 -14.85 1.78
N ASN A 114 1.73 -15.98 1.77
CA ASN A 114 1.17 -16.59 2.97
C ASN A 114 2.24 -17.47 3.63
N LEU A 115 2.62 -17.12 4.86
CA LEU A 115 3.69 -17.77 5.61
C LEU A 115 3.33 -19.16 6.12
N VAL A 116 2.03 -19.50 6.21
CA VAL A 116 1.59 -20.82 6.68
C VAL A 116 1.41 -21.78 5.50
N SER A 117 0.81 -21.32 4.41
CA SER A 117 0.65 -22.15 3.21
C SER A 117 1.87 -22.12 2.29
N GLU A 118 2.83 -21.23 2.55
CA GLU A 118 4.03 -20.99 1.72
C GLU A 118 3.71 -20.69 0.25
N THR A 119 2.57 -20.05 -0.02
CA THR A 119 2.12 -19.71 -1.38
C THR A 119 1.74 -18.23 -1.51
N TYR A 120 1.80 -17.73 -2.74
CA TYR A 120 1.26 -16.40 -3.05
C TYR A 120 -0.26 -16.43 -3.17
N GLU A 121 -0.92 -15.50 -2.49
CA GLU A 121 -2.36 -15.33 -2.45
C GLU A 121 -2.73 -13.90 -2.84
N PHE A 122 -3.74 -13.74 -3.69
CA PHE A 122 -4.26 -12.42 -4.04
C PHE A 122 -5.42 -12.05 -3.12
N LEU A 123 -5.18 -11.12 -2.21
CA LEU A 123 -6.13 -10.64 -1.22
C LEU A 123 -6.94 -9.47 -1.77
N ILE A 124 -8.23 -9.70 -2.01
CA ILE A 124 -9.14 -8.72 -2.60
C ILE A 124 -9.75 -7.85 -1.52
N TYR A 125 -9.75 -6.54 -1.74
CA TYR A 125 -10.45 -5.59 -0.88
C TYR A 125 -11.38 -4.65 -1.65
N ASP A 126 -11.38 -4.66 -2.99
CA ASP A 126 -12.34 -3.89 -3.78
C ASP A 126 -12.68 -4.52 -5.15
N LEU A 127 -13.84 -4.15 -5.69
CA LEU A 127 -14.36 -4.54 -7.00
C LEU A 127 -14.47 -3.28 -7.89
N ILE A 128 -13.80 -3.32 -9.04
CA ILE A 128 -13.75 -2.19 -9.98
C ILE A 128 -14.77 -2.37 -11.10
N SER A 129 -14.85 -3.57 -11.67
CA SER A 129 -15.79 -3.87 -12.76
C SER A 129 -16.17 -5.34 -12.76
N PHE A 130 -17.42 -5.62 -13.10
CA PHE A 130 -17.98 -6.95 -13.18
C PHE A 130 -18.86 -7.07 -14.42
N TYR A 131 -18.64 -8.10 -15.26
CA TYR A 131 -19.30 -8.23 -16.57
C TYR A 131 -19.21 -6.98 -17.45
N GLU A 132 -18.05 -6.31 -17.44
CA GLU A 132 -17.85 -5.02 -18.15
C GLU A 132 -18.72 -3.86 -17.62
N ASP A 133 -19.51 -4.08 -16.56
CA ASP A 133 -20.27 -3.03 -15.90
C ASP A 133 -19.37 -2.26 -14.93
N TRP A 134 -19.10 -1.00 -15.29
CA TRP A 134 -18.35 -0.05 -14.45
C TRP A 134 -19.25 0.67 -13.45
N ARG A 135 -20.58 0.55 -13.55
CA ARG A 135 -21.52 1.16 -12.59
C ARG A 135 -21.38 0.55 -11.20
N VAL A 136 -20.72 -0.60 -11.08
CA VAL A 136 -20.31 -1.16 -9.77
C VAL A 136 -19.44 -0.17 -8.97
N LEU A 137 -18.74 0.77 -9.63
CA LEU A 137 -18.00 1.83 -8.95
C LEU A 137 -18.90 2.79 -8.16
N SER A 138 -20.17 2.94 -8.55
CA SER A 138 -21.18 3.72 -7.80
C SER A 138 -21.80 2.93 -6.66
N TRP A 139 -21.38 1.69 -6.42
CA TRP A 139 -21.83 0.95 -5.25
C TRP A 139 -20.96 1.30 -4.05
N ASN A 140 -21.57 1.29 -2.87
CA ASN A 140 -20.82 1.39 -1.64
C ASN A 140 -19.94 0.14 -1.43
N LEU A 141 -18.84 0.28 -0.70
CA LEU A 141 -17.86 -0.79 -0.51
C LEU A 141 -18.46 -2.05 0.11
N LYS A 142 -19.37 -1.89 1.08
CA LYS A 142 -20.01 -3.03 1.75
C LYS A 142 -20.84 -3.87 0.77
N SER A 143 -21.57 -3.22 -0.14
CA SER A 143 -22.33 -3.89 -1.20
C SER A 143 -21.40 -4.63 -2.16
N LYS A 144 -20.27 -4.01 -2.56
CA LYS A 144 -19.26 -4.65 -3.42
C LYS A 144 -18.66 -5.90 -2.79
N ILE A 145 -18.30 -5.84 -1.51
CA ILE A 145 -17.72 -6.98 -0.80
C ILE A 145 -18.75 -8.10 -0.61
N ARG A 146 -19.98 -7.78 -0.24
CA ARG A 146 -21.06 -8.78 -0.15
C ARG A 146 -21.33 -9.44 -1.50
N PHE A 147 -21.32 -8.65 -2.56
CA PHE A 147 -21.48 -9.15 -3.92
C PHE A 147 -20.35 -10.12 -4.31
N PHE A 148 -19.12 -9.79 -3.92
CA PHE A 148 -17.97 -10.68 -4.12
C PHE A 148 -18.18 -12.05 -3.46
N GLU A 149 -18.63 -12.07 -2.20
CA GLU A 149 -18.83 -13.31 -1.43
C GLU A 149 -19.88 -14.23 -2.06
N ILE A 150 -20.96 -13.65 -2.59
CA ILE A 150 -22.10 -14.40 -3.14
C ILE A 150 -21.83 -14.86 -4.57
N THR A 151 -21.24 -14.01 -5.41
CA THR A 151 -21.23 -14.25 -6.87
C THR A 151 -19.84 -14.55 -7.43
N LEU A 152 -18.81 -13.88 -6.92
CA LEU A 152 -17.46 -14.01 -7.49
C LEU A 152 -16.68 -15.20 -6.93
N LYS A 153 -17.02 -15.66 -5.72
CA LYS A 153 -16.31 -16.74 -5.04
C LYS A 153 -16.20 -17.99 -5.93
N ASP A 154 -17.30 -18.45 -6.51
CA ASP A 154 -17.31 -19.67 -7.31
C ASP A 154 -16.55 -19.52 -8.63
N ILE A 155 -16.72 -18.36 -9.30
CA ILE A 155 -15.99 -18.03 -10.51
C ILE A 155 -14.48 -18.06 -10.24
N ILE A 156 -14.07 -17.45 -9.14
CA ILE A 156 -12.66 -17.32 -8.77
C ILE A 156 -12.07 -18.65 -8.31
N CYS A 157 -12.80 -19.44 -7.52
CA CYS A 157 -12.39 -20.79 -7.12
C CYS A 157 -12.08 -21.66 -8.35
N SER A 158 -12.81 -21.48 -9.46
CA SER A 158 -12.55 -22.20 -10.72
C SER A 158 -11.23 -21.83 -11.41
N LEU A 159 -10.62 -20.68 -11.07
CA LEU A 159 -9.42 -20.16 -11.74
C LEU A 159 -8.11 -20.85 -11.32
N LYS A 160 -8.18 -21.78 -10.36
CA LYS A 160 -7.03 -22.43 -9.70
C LYS A 160 -6.00 -21.41 -9.17
N PHE A 161 -6.39 -20.16 -8.95
CA PHE A 161 -5.54 -19.06 -8.48
C PHE A 161 -5.94 -18.79 -7.05
N ASN A 162 -4.98 -18.77 -6.14
CA ASN A 162 -5.26 -18.53 -4.73
C ASN A 162 -5.67 -17.08 -4.57
N VAL A 163 -6.98 -16.87 -4.53
CA VAL A 163 -7.60 -15.55 -4.43
C VAL A 163 -8.55 -15.63 -3.26
N LYS A 164 -8.39 -14.69 -2.34
CA LYS A 164 -9.15 -14.66 -1.10
C LYS A 164 -9.70 -13.26 -0.88
N LYS A 165 -10.82 -13.18 -0.17
CA LYS A 165 -11.31 -11.90 0.34
C LYS A 165 -10.39 -11.50 1.49
N LYS A 166 -9.99 -10.22 1.53
CA LYS A 166 -9.31 -9.67 2.69
C LYS A 166 -10.28 -9.53 3.86
N ASN A 167 -9.83 -9.85 5.06
CA ASN A 167 -10.67 -9.71 6.25
C ASN A 167 -10.98 -8.24 6.53
N GLU A 168 -12.27 -7.97 6.72
CA GLU A 168 -12.78 -6.63 6.99
C GLU A 168 -13.20 -6.51 8.46
N PHE A 169 -12.93 -5.35 9.04
CA PHE A 169 -13.28 -5.04 10.41
C PHE A 169 -14.06 -3.73 10.45
N ARG A 170 -14.99 -3.63 11.40
CA ARG A 170 -15.68 -2.37 11.69
C ARG A 170 -14.86 -1.57 12.69
N THR A 171 -15.07 -0.26 12.73
CA THR A 171 -14.41 0.64 13.69
C THR A 171 -14.61 0.21 15.15
N ASN A 172 -15.77 -0.32 15.49
CA ASN A 172 -16.06 -0.86 16.84
C ASN A 172 -15.46 -2.23 17.13
N ARG A 173 -14.81 -2.86 16.15
CA ARG A 173 -14.11 -4.15 16.28
C ARG A 173 -12.61 -4.02 16.04
N ILE A 174 -12.05 -2.81 16.15
CA ILE A 174 -10.62 -2.56 15.94
C ILE A 174 -9.74 -3.41 16.87
N GLN A 175 -10.16 -3.63 18.12
CA GLN A 175 -9.45 -4.50 19.06
C GLN A 175 -9.31 -5.93 18.53
N SER A 176 -10.36 -6.46 17.89
CA SER A 176 -10.31 -7.80 17.29
C SER A 176 -9.31 -7.86 16.13
N LEU A 177 -9.09 -6.77 15.40
CA LEU A 177 -8.06 -6.72 14.36
C LEU A 177 -6.66 -6.73 15.00
N PHE A 178 -6.43 -5.93 16.04
CA PHE A 178 -5.13 -5.91 16.72
C PHE A 178 -4.81 -7.23 17.42
N ASN A 179 -5.82 -7.95 17.94
CA ASN A 179 -5.63 -9.30 18.47
C ASN A 179 -5.17 -10.32 17.39
N ASN A 180 -5.39 -10.02 16.11
CA ASN A 180 -4.90 -10.83 14.99
C ASN A 180 -3.51 -10.39 14.50
N LEU A 181 -2.94 -9.32 15.06
CA LEU A 181 -1.61 -8.84 14.73
C LEU A 181 -0.61 -9.39 15.76
N ILE A 182 0.32 -10.21 15.28
CA ILE A 182 1.29 -10.92 16.10
C ILE A 182 2.68 -10.34 15.80
N LYS A 183 3.39 -9.95 16.85
CA LYS A 183 4.79 -9.55 16.72
C LYS A 183 5.68 -10.79 16.65
N ASN A 184 6.41 -10.94 15.56
CA ASN A 184 7.47 -11.93 15.50
C ASN A 184 8.67 -11.40 16.29
N THR A 185 9.03 -12.09 17.38
CA THR A 185 10.13 -11.66 18.26
C THR A 185 11.50 -11.85 17.61
N ILE A 186 11.64 -12.82 16.71
CA ILE A 186 12.91 -13.16 16.04
C ILE A 186 13.24 -12.11 14.98
N PHE A 187 12.31 -11.87 14.05
CA PHE A 187 12.54 -10.96 12.92
C PHE A 187 12.09 -9.52 13.18
N GLN A 188 11.47 -9.26 14.34
CA GLN A 188 10.91 -7.95 14.71
C GLN A 188 9.90 -7.38 13.69
N ASN A 189 9.33 -8.22 12.83
CA ASN A 189 8.24 -7.87 11.93
C ASN A 189 6.88 -8.13 12.60
N GLN A 190 5.85 -7.51 12.03
CA GLN A 190 4.46 -7.68 12.46
C GLN A 190 3.78 -8.58 11.44
N LEU A 191 3.01 -9.54 11.92
CA LEU A 191 2.31 -10.52 11.11
C LEU A 191 0.81 -10.38 11.35
N TYR A 192 0.02 -10.51 10.30
CA TYR A 192 -1.42 -10.70 10.41
C TYR A 192 -1.76 -12.17 10.34
N LEU A 193 -2.52 -12.69 11.32
CA LEU A 193 -3.01 -14.08 11.34
C LEU A 193 -4.50 -14.12 11.70
N ASN A 194 -5.33 -14.60 10.78
CA ASN A 194 -6.77 -14.80 11.04
C ASN A 194 -7.09 -16.18 11.65
N HIS A 195 -6.65 -16.38 12.89
CA HIS A 195 -6.85 -17.65 13.61
C HIS A 195 -8.31 -18.13 13.75
N GLN A 196 -9.28 -17.24 13.55
CA GLN A 196 -10.71 -17.54 13.67
C GLN A 196 -11.28 -18.37 12.50
N VAL A 197 -10.61 -18.41 11.34
CA VAL A 197 -11.13 -19.09 10.14
C VAL A 197 -10.14 -20.15 9.67
N LYS A 198 -10.28 -21.38 10.18
CA LYS A 198 -9.36 -22.50 9.88
C LYS A 198 -9.30 -22.87 8.39
N SER A 199 -10.42 -22.78 7.67
CA SER A 199 -10.52 -23.18 6.26
C SER A 199 -9.93 -22.16 5.28
N ASP A 200 -9.68 -20.93 5.72
CA ASP A 200 -9.20 -19.85 4.87
C ASP A 200 -8.15 -19.01 5.60
N LEU A 201 -7.09 -19.67 6.04
CA LEU A 201 -6.03 -19.04 6.80
C LEU A 201 -5.24 -18.07 5.91
N ILE A 202 -5.08 -16.86 6.40
CA ILE A 202 -4.31 -15.74 5.88
C ILE A 202 -3.25 -15.44 6.94
N CYS A 203 -1.99 -15.63 6.57
CA CYS A 203 -0.85 -15.32 7.41
C CYS A 203 0.19 -14.54 6.60
N ASN A 204 0.24 -13.22 6.73
CA ASN A 204 1.16 -12.39 5.93
C ASN A 204 1.86 -11.34 6.79
N GLU A 205 2.99 -10.84 6.30
CA GLU A 205 3.60 -9.65 6.87
C GLU A 205 2.63 -8.46 6.81
N ASN A 206 2.67 -7.64 7.84
CA ASN A 206 1.81 -6.49 8.03
C ASN A 206 2.66 -5.25 8.39
N ASP A 207 2.33 -4.11 7.80
CA ASP A 207 2.99 -2.83 8.10
C ASP A 207 2.03 -1.77 8.64
N GLY A 208 0.80 -2.15 9.01
CA GLY A 208 -0.19 -1.30 9.66
C GLY A 208 -1.63 -1.65 9.30
N ILE A 209 -2.48 -0.63 9.14
CA ILE A 209 -3.90 -0.80 8.80
C ILE A 209 -4.38 0.24 7.79
N VAL A 210 -5.47 -0.06 7.08
CA VAL A 210 -6.11 0.83 6.10
C VAL A 210 -7.57 1.04 6.48
N PHE A 211 -7.96 2.31 6.59
CA PHE A 211 -9.33 2.75 6.75
C PHE A 211 -9.90 3.08 5.37
N THR A 212 -10.97 2.39 4.98
CA THR A 212 -11.68 2.63 3.73
C THR A 212 -13.14 2.99 4.01
N PRO A 213 -13.65 4.12 3.49
CA PRO A 213 -15.01 4.55 3.79
C PRO A 213 -16.01 3.57 3.20
N SER A 214 -16.93 3.08 4.04
CA SER A 214 -17.81 1.96 3.69
C SER A 214 -19.02 2.36 2.85
N ARG A 215 -19.47 3.62 2.99
CA ARG A 215 -20.68 4.18 2.35
C ARG A 215 -20.40 5.04 1.12
N LEU A 216 -19.13 5.28 0.80
CA LEU A 216 -18.76 6.12 -0.34
C LEU A 216 -18.52 5.25 -1.58
N PHE A 217 -18.74 5.85 -2.74
CA PHE A 217 -18.44 5.26 -4.04
C PHE A 217 -16.93 5.12 -4.25
N PHE A 218 -16.53 4.35 -5.26
CA PHE A 218 -15.12 4.24 -5.61
C PHE A 218 -14.59 5.55 -6.19
N PHE A 219 -13.40 5.95 -5.75
CA PHE A 219 -12.68 7.09 -6.31
C PHE A 219 -11.33 6.63 -6.85
N PHE A 220 -11.01 7.08 -8.06
CA PHE A 220 -9.70 6.84 -8.66
C PHE A 220 -8.62 7.69 -7.96
N LYS A 221 -7.43 7.10 -7.75
CA LYS A 221 -6.26 7.74 -7.15
C LYS A 221 -6.46 8.27 -5.74
N PHE A 222 -6.49 9.58 -5.54
CA PHE A 222 -6.30 10.19 -4.23
C PHE A 222 -7.66 10.47 -3.64
N PHE A 223 -8.06 9.63 -2.68
CA PHE A 223 -9.25 9.89 -1.91
C PHE A 223 -8.89 10.21 -0.46
N PHE A 224 -9.09 11.46 -0.06
CA PHE A 224 -8.73 11.97 1.27
C PHE A 224 -9.40 11.22 2.43
N PHE A 225 -10.42 10.39 2.16
CA PHE A 225 -11.09 9.58 3.16
C PHE A 225 -10.56 8.14 3.24
N THR A 226 -9.70 7.69 2.34
CA THR A 226 -9.02 6.40 2.50
C THR A 226 -7.68 6.64 3.16
N LEU A 227 -7.55 6.20 4.41
CA LEU A 227 -6.38 6.48 5.24
C LEU A 227 -5.58 5.22 5.50
N LYS A 228 -4.28 5.34 5.64
CA LYS A 228 -3.37 4.28 6.06
C LYS A 228 -2.64 4.71 7.32
N TRP A 229 -2.62 3.83 8.29
CA TRP A 229 -1.80 3.96 9.49
C TRP A 229 -0.68 2.93 9.43
N LYS A 230 0.51 3.29 9.94
CA LYS A 230 1.68 2.42 10.00
C LYS A 230 2.30 2.46 11.38
N TYR A 231 2.92 1.35 11.77
CA TYR A 231 3.75 1.30 12.96
C TYR A 231 4.89 2.33 12.87
N GLU A 232 5.27 2.91 14.02
CA GLU A 232 6.33 3.93 14.07
C GLU A 232 7.64 3.43 13.47
N ASN A 233 7.99 2.17 13.72
CA ASN A 233 9.19 1.54 13.19
C ASN A 233 9.09 1.14 11.70
N LYS A 234 7.96 1.39 11.03
CA LYS A 234 7.73 1.14 9.61
C LYS A 234 7.67 2.44 8.79
N ASN A 235 7.83 3.59 9.44
CA ASN A 235 8.01 4.88 8.77
C ASN A 235 9.49 5.09 8.46
N SER A 236 9.92 4.51 7.34
CA SER A 236 11.32 4.51 6.91
C SER A 236 11.57 5.38 5.68
N SER A 237 12.80 5.87 5.56
CA SER A 237 13.31 6.57 4.38
C SER A 237 14.50 5.83 3.79
N ASP A 238 14.57 5.79 2.46
CA ASP A 238 15.68 5.21 1.73
C ASP A 238 16.69 6.30 1.37
N PHE A 239 17.94 6.06 1.75
CA PHE A 239 19.06 6.98 1.68
C PHE A 239 20.18 6.38 0.83
N CYS A 240 20.91 7.24 0.11
CA CYS A 240 22.13 6.84 -0.58
C CYS A 240 23.30 6.93 0.42
N VAL A 241 23.99 5.81 0.61
CA VAL A 241 25.11 5.65 1.53
C VAL A 241 26.42 5.74 0.74
N LYS A 242 27.31 6.61 1.21
CA LYS A 242 28.68 6.75 0.72
C LYS A 242 29.64 6.52 1.89
N ASN A 243 30.66 5.72 1.67
CA ASN A 243 31.66 5.43 2.68
C ASN A 243 32.56 6.67 2.85
N PHE A 244 32.86 7.01 4.10
CA PHE A 244 33.87 8.01 4.44
C PHE A 244 34.99 7.29 5.20
N SER A 245 36.23 7.74 5.01
CA SER A 245 37.47 7.09 5.44
C SER A 245 37.53 6.74 6.94
N PRO A 246 38.22 5.64 7.31
CA PRO A 246 38.25 5.07 8.67
C PRO A 246 38.91 5.96 9.75
N GLU A 247 39.66 7.00 9.37
CA GLU A 247 40.36 7.88 10.32
C GLU A 247 39.44 8.90 11.03
N LYS A 248 38.15 8.97 10.67
CA LYS A 248 37.16 9.82 11.35
C LYS A 248 36.04 8.97 11.93
N ILE A 249 36.34 8.40 13.10
CA ILE A 249 35.35 7.84 14.02
C ILE A 249 34.25 8.91 14.25
N ASP A 250 33.00 8.49 14.05
CA ASP A 250 31.75 9.18 14.43
C ASP A 250 31.27 10.43 13.68
N TYR A 251 31.45 10.50 12.37
CA TYR A 251 30.64 11.40 11.55
C TYR A 251 29.89 10.66 10.45
N CYS A 252 28.61 10.39 10.74
CA CYS A 252 27.46 10.47 9.84
C CYS A 252 27.82 10.42 8.36
N MET A 253 27.57 9.26 7.76
CA MET A 253 27.68 9.08 6.31
C MET A 253 27.00 10.25 5.60
N LEU A 254 27.87 11.07 5.02
CA LEU A 254 27.54 12.30 4.34
C LEU A 254 26.62 11.96 3.17
N PHE A 255 25.45 12.59 3.14
CA PHE A 255 24.59 12.64 1.97
C PHE A 255 25.28 13.43 0.86
N GLN A 256 26.21 12.82 0.14
CA GLN A 256 26.59 13.35 -1.16
C GLN A 256 25.49 12.95 -2.17
N ASN A 257 24.78 13.97 -2.65
CA ASN A 257 23.97 14.01 -3.87
C ASN A 257 22.48 13.70 -3.71
N LEU A 258 21.74 14.53 -2.96
CA LEU A 258 20.36 14.82 -3.35
C LEU A 258 20.39 15.83 -4.50
N VAL A 259 20.34 15.35 -5.74
CA VAL A 259 20.15 16.21 -6.91
C VAL A 259 18.70 16.67 -6.91
N PHE A 260 18.44 17.88 -6.42
CA PHE A 260 17.19 18.57 -6.71
C PHE A 260 17.24 19.11 -8.12
N ARG A 261 16.57 18.46 -9.06
CA ARG A 261 16.28 19.07 -10.35
C ARG A 261 15.14 20.06 -10.16
N PHE A 262 15.45 21.24 -9.63
CA PHE A 262 14.61 22.40 -9.90
C PHE A 262 14.70 22.67 -11.40
N LYS A 263 13.59 23.08 -12.03
CA LYS A 263 13.66 23.70 -13.36
C LYS A 263 14.68 24.84 -13.26
N ASN A 264 15.90 24.58 -13.73
CA ASN A 264 17.00 25.54 -13.95
C ASN A 264 17.80 26.13 -12.76
N ARG A 265 17.94 25.54 -11.56
CA ARG A 265 18.88 26.09 -10.54
C ARG A 265 19.63 25.07 -9.67
N LYS A 266 20.85 25.48 -9.27
CA LYS A 266 21.92 24.77 -8.53
C LYS A 266 21.45 23.90 -7.35
N THR A 267 22.13 22.77 -7.17
CA THR A 267 21.97 21.83 -6.05
C THR A 267 22.35 22.47 -4.70
N ARG A 268 21.47 22.38 -3.69
CA ARG A 268 21.78 22.74 -2.29
C ARG A 268 22.02 21.50 -1.44
N LYS A 269 23.00 21.55 -0.53
CA LYS A 269 23.47 20.45 0.34
C LYS A 269 22.83 20.60 1.73
N MET A 270 22.36 19.51 2.35
CA MET A 270 21.94 19.47 3.76
C MET A 270 22.52 18.23 4.44
N ASN A 271 22.99 18.39 5.68
CA ASN A 271 23.63 17.33 6.48
C ASN A 271 22.67 16.85 7.59
N PHE A 272 22.57 15.55 7.82
CA PHE A 272 21.82 14.96 8.93
C PHE A 272 22.72 14.07 9.79
N LYS A 273 22.48 14.03 11.11
CA LYS A 273 23.21 13.16 12.05
C LYS A 273 22.51 11.79 12.12
N CYS A 274 23.22 10.70 11.83
CA CYS A 274 22.71 9.34 11.90
C CYS A 274 23.63 8.49 12.79
N THR A 275 23.08 7.70 13.70
CA THR A 275 23.85 6.80 14.56
C THR A 275 23.48 5.35 14.29
N ARG A 276 24.48 4.52 14.04
CA ARG A 276 24.29 3.06 14.00
C ARG A 276 24.48 2.49 15.40
N ARG A 277 23.43 1.93 15.98
CA ARG A 277 23.54 0.95 17.07
C ARG A 277 23.39 -0.44 16.48
N ILE A 278 24.49 -1.00 15.96
CA ILE A 278 24.54 -2.40 15.52
C ILE A 278 25.79 -3.03 16.13
N GLY A 279 25.66 -4.23 16.70
CA GLY A 279 26.76 -5.02 17.26
C GLY A 279 27.91 -5.16 16.27
N TYR A 280 29.08 -4.67 16.67
CA TYR A 280 30.01 -3.97 15.77
C TYR A 280 31.03 -4.87 15.05
N LYS A 281 31.01 -6.20 15.15
CA LYS A 281 32.18 -7.00 14.73
C LYS A 281 32.01 -7.88 13.49
N SER A 282 30.81 -8.36 13.13
CA SER A 282 30.64 -9.26 11.99
C SER A 282 30.31 -8.56 10.66
N LEU A 283 29.77 -7.34 10.70
CA LEU A 283 29.26 -6.64 9.51
C LEU A 283 30.25 -5.65 8.87
N VAL A 284 31.32 -5.27 9.56
CA VAL A 284 32.28 -4.25 9.07
C VAL A 284 32.98 -4.70 7.78
N LYS A 285 33.35 -5.98 7.68
CA LYS A 285 34.01 -6.55 6.49
C LYS A 285 33.12 -6.56 5.23
N GLU A 286 31.80 -6.57 5.38
CA GLU A 286 30.87 -6.62 4.25
C GLU A 286 30.59 -5.24 3.63
N PHE A 287 30.86 -4.16 4.38
CA PHE A 287 30.48 -2.79 4.01
C PHE A 287 31.60 -1.90 3.45
N GLU A 288 32.86 -2.32 3.55
CA GLU A 288 34.01 -1.54 3.05
C GLU A 288 34.06 -1.45 1.52
N SER A 289 33.32 -2.28 0.78
CA SER A 289 33.52 -2.46 -0.67
C SER A 289 32.51 -1.76 -1.61
N LYS A 290 31.49 -1.03 -1.13
CA LYS A 290 30.42 -0.50 -2.03
C LYS A 290 29.94 0.91 -1.71
N ASP A 291 30.54 1.90 -2.38
CA ASP A 291 30.01 3.25 -2.48
C ASP A 291 28.69 3.30 -3.27
N ASN A 292 27.84 4.28 -2.96
CA ASN A 292 26.57 4.57 -3.63
C ASN A 292 25.46 3.52 -3.48
N ARG A 293 25.46 2.73 -2.40
CA ARG A 293 24.35 1.81 -2.12
C ARG A 293 23.13 2.56 -1.56
N ILE A 294 21.92 2.09 -1.86
CA ILE A 294 20.69 2.58 -1.22
C ILE A 294 20.39 1.72 0.00
N ALA A 295 20.15 2.35 1.15
CA ALA A 295 19.77 1.68 2.39
C ALA A 295 18.58 2.36 3.05
N GLU A 296 17.77 1.57 3.75
CA GLU A 296 16.57 1.99 4.46
C GLU A 296 16.88 2.31 5.91
N TYR A 297 16.32 3.42 6.41
CA TYR A 297 16.50 3.88 7.78
C TYR A 297 15.18 4.34 8.41
N VAL A 298 15.07 4.19 9.72
CA VAL A 298 13.93 4.64 10.53
C VAL A 298 14.40 5.70 11.53
N LEU A 299 13.62 6.76 11.70
CA LEU A 299 13.94 7.81 12.67
C LEU A 299 13.58 7.37 14.10
N ASN A 300 14.56 7.29 14.98
CA ASN A 300 14.32 7.16 16.41
C ASN A 300 13.95 8.53 16.98
N LYS A 301 12.69 8.68 17.40
CA LYS A 301 12.16 9.93 17.97
C LYS A 301 12.90 10.37 19.23
N ASN A 302 13.29 9.45 20.09
CA ASN A 302 13.86 9.78 21.40
C ASN A 302 15.27 10.35 21.27
N THR A 303 16.05 9.83 20.32
CA THR A 303 17.43 10.28 20.10
C THR A 303 17.57 11.22 18.91
N SER A 304 16.49 11.44 18.15
CA SER A 304 16.48 12.16 16.88
C SER A 304 17.52 11.64 15.88
N GLN A 305 17.79 10.34 15.91
CA GLN A 305 18.80 9.70 15.05
C GLN A 305 18.16 8.68 14.10
N TRP A 306 18.67 8.62 12.88
CA TRP A 306 18.30 7.58 11.93
C TRP A 306 19.00 6.27 12.24
N ILE A 307 18.21 5.21 12.42
CA ILE A 307 18.66 3.84 12.66
C ILE A 307 18.59 3.07 11.33
N TYR A 308 19.69 2.40 10.98
CA TYR A 308 19.75 1.54 9.80
C TYR A 308 18.82 0.33 9.93
N CYS A 309 18.11 0.00 8.85
CA CYS A 309 17.25 -1.16 8.76
C CYS A 309 17.85 -2.24 7.83
N LYS A 310 17.95 -1.95 6.54
CA LYS A 310 18.41 -2.92 5.53
C LYS A 310 18.94 -2.25 4.27
N ASP A 311 19.64 -3.01 3.46
CA ASP A 311 19.99 -2.61 2.10
C ASP A 311 18.82 -2.74 1.13
N ARG A 312 18.71 -1.76 0.23
CA ARG A 312 17.70 -1.66 -0.82
C ARG A 312 18.30 -1.93 -2.17
N LYS A 313 18.72 -3.19 -2.38
CA LYS A 313 19.26 -3.66 -3.67
C LYS A 313 18.25 -3.51 -4.82
N ASP A 314 16.96 -3.44 -4.50
CA ASP A 314 15.86 -3.20 -5.44
C ASP A 314 15.75 -1.75 -5.94
N LYS A 315 16.47 -0.81 -5.31
CA LYS A 315 16.40 0.63 -5.62
C LYS A 315 17.69 1.14 -6.22
N LYS A 316 17.55 1.89 -7.32
CA LYS A 316 18.65 2.62 -7.96
C LYS A 316 18.86 4.03 -7.38
N ASN A 317 17.83 4.60 -6.75
CA ASN A 317 17.83 5.99 -6.28
C ASN A 317 17.25 6.08 -4.86
N PRO A 318 17.70 7.05 -4.04
CA PRO A 318 17.12 7.33 -2.74
C PRO A 318 15.71 7.94 -2.87
N ASN A 319 15.01 8.07 -1.75
CA ASN A 319 13.73 8.76 -1.72
C ASN A 319 13.90 10.27 -1.98
N SER A 320 12.85 10.90 -2.54
CA SER A 320 12.83 12.35 -2.77
C SER A 320 12.72 13.14 -1.45
N ILE A 321 13.11 14.42 -1.44
CA ILE A 321 12.91 15.26 -0.24
C ILE A 321 11.44 15.40 0.15
N LYS A 322 10.53 15.42 -0.83
CA LYS A 322 9.09 15.45 -0.56
C LYS A 322 8.66 14.20 0.22
N THR A 323 9.22 13.05 -0.14
CA THR A 323 9.00 11.80 0.57
C THR A 323 9.59 11.86 1.98
N LEU A 324 10.82 12.38 2.13
CA LEU A 324 11.47 12.54 3.43
C LEU A 324 10.69 13.48 4.36
N ILE A 325 10.26 14.65 3.87
CA ILE A 325 9.43 15.59 4.64
C ILE A 325 8.14 14.90 5.08
N GLY A 326 7.45 14.19 4.18
CA GLY A 326 6.26 13.43 4.53
C GLY A 326 6.52 12.36 5.60
N ILE A 327 7.70 11.71 5.57
CA ILE A 327 8.11 10.74 6.60
C ILE A 327 8.38 11.43 7.93
N LEU A 328 8.99 12.61 7.94
CA LEU A 328 9.21 13.40 9.16
C LEU A 328 7.89 13.88 9.76
N GLU A 329 6.99 14.40 8.92
CA GLU A 329 5.64 14.83 9.31
C GLU A 329 4.83 13.67 9.90
N ILE A 330 4.76 12.53 9.21
CA ILE A 330 4.01 11.37 9.71
C ILE A 330 4.66 10.77 10.95
N THR A 331 6.00 10.82 11.07
CA THR A 331 6.68 10.34 12.28
C THR A 331 6.27 11.24 13.46
N ASN A 332 6.30 12.55 13.30
CA ASN A 332 5.89 13.48 14.36
C ASN A 332 4.40 13.39 14.70
N GLU A 333 3.54 13.25 13.69
CA GLU A 333 2.09 13.14 13.83
C GLU A 333 1.60 11.71 14.06
N ASN A 334 2.47 10.69 14.18
CA ASN A 334 2.01 9.30 14.27
C ASN A 334 1.21 9.08 15.57
N THR A 335 0.07 8.41 15.43
CA THR A 335 -0.75 7.95 16.54
C THR A 335 -0.26 6.56 16.97
N ARG A 336 -0.05 6.33 18.25
CA ARG A 336 0.33 4.98 18.72
C ARG A 336 -0.85 4.02 18.64
N GLU A 337 -0.58 2.73 18.65
CA GLU A 337 -1.61 1.69 18.58
C GLU A 337 -2.68 1.85 19.67
N TYR A 338 -2.27 1.97 20.93
CA TYR A 338 -3.21 2.13 22.04
C TYR A 338 -4.02 3.43 21.95
N GLU A 339 -3.42 4.52 21.46
CA GLU A 339 -4.10 5.80 21.23
C GLU A 339 -5.15 5.64 20.13
N LEU A 340 -4.83 4.89 19.07
CA LEU A 340 -5.72 4.65 17.96
C LEU A 340 -6.96 3.86 18.41
N VAL A 341 -6.76 2.79 19.19
CA VAL A 341 -7.84 1.99 19.76
C VAL A 341 -8.71 2.83 20.69
N ASP A 342 -8.10 3.51 21.66
CA ASP A 342 -8.80 4.34 22.64
C ASP A 342 -9.63 5.44 21.98
N ASN A 343 -9.05 6.15 21.01
CA ASN A 343 -9.75 7.21 20.28
C ASN A 343 -10.95 6.67 19.47
N LEU A 344 -10.83 5.49 18.86
CA LEU A 344 -11.93 4.86 18.13
C LEU A 344 -13.05 4.39 19.07
N LEU A 345 -12.71 3.83 20.24
CA LEU A 345 -13.68 3.42 21.26
C LEU A 345 -14.44 4.62 21.82
N LYS A 346 -13.73 5.66 22.25
CA LYS A 346 -14.33 6.92 22.74
C LYS A 346 -15.28 7.53 21.73
N LEU A 347 -14.91 7.50 20.45
CA LEU A 347 -15.75 8.03 19.38
C LEU A 347 -17.01 7.18 19.15
N ASN A 348 -16.92 5.85 19.18
CA ASN A 348 -18.09 4.99 19.08
C ASN A 348 -19.08 5.24 20.23
N ILE A 349 -18.57 5.46 21.46
CA ILE A 349 -19.40 5.82 22.62
C ILE A 349 -20.12 7.15 22.37
N ARG A 350 -19.42 8.18 21.87
CA ARG A 350 -20.02 9.49 21.55
C ARG A 350 -21.13 9.39 20.49
N ILE A 351 -20.89 8.65 19.41
CA ILE A 351 -21.88 8.45 18.33
C ILE A 351 -23.12 7.71 18.84
N ASN A 352 -22.94 6.76 19.77
CA ASN A 352 -24.08 6.04 20.34
C ASN A 352 -24.87 6.92 21.31
N ARG A 353 -24.21 7.78 22.09
CA ARG A 353 -24.89 8.74 22.98
C ARG A 353 -25.70 9.78 22.22
N SER A 354 -25.22 10.29 21.10
CA SER A 354 -25.93 11.33 20.31
C SER A 354 -27.16 10.82 19.55
N LYS A 355 -27.52 9.54 19.68
CA LYS A 355 -28.73 8.95 19.09
C LYS A 355 -29.88 8.85 20.08
N PHE A 356 -29.59 9.07 21.35
CA PHE A 356 -30.54 9.22 22.44
C PHE A 356 -30.61 10.71 22.78
#